data_AF-A0A5Q0EGS6-F1
#
_entry.id   AF-A0A5Q0EGS6-F1
#
_cell.length_a   1.000
_cell.length_b   1.000
_cell.length_c   1.000
_cell.angle_alpha   90.00
_cell.angle_beta   90.00
_cell.angle_gamma   90.00
#
_symmetry.space_group_name_H-M   'P 1'
#
loop_
_entity.id
_entity.type
_entity.pdbx_description
1 polymer ?
#
loop_
_entity_poly.entity_id
_entity_poly.type
_entity_poly.pdbx_seq_one_letter_code
_entity_poly.pdbx_strand_id
1 'polypeptide(L)'
;MYPTHRDLPKLGLAGLLLLLLLPPAAQASAFRATLERLLPDDGQPIAKLADGETLYGKVFILRMYAANGFKHLWTPAAIRSLDQALLGLADDGLEPSDYRFAEILPFLQSPSRNRYSLEETARIDILLTEAYLRALYHLYYGKADPQGVDPDNNFGQARDGKDRSALLLAWVRKGRIDQAYDWARPDNRRYRQLKQGLQRYRAIAADGGWPQLAKGDSLRPGDRDGRIPAIRRRLAISGDLASGQGDERYDPTLLDGVKAFQQRHGLEVDGIIGPATLAAMNAPVAERIQQIRVNLERQRWILHEDKGEFLAVDIAGFMIYWFREGQVIWREQVQVGKRFTNTPAFKDQVEYIDFNPTWTIPPGILRRSILPELKKDPGYLDKKGYQLLSQKGARLDPHAIDWKGMSHFPYLVRQPPGPDNALGVVKFMFPNKHHVFVHDTNHREYFARQVRTTSSGCIRLRNPLDLAERLLAGQGWTRARIQQVIASGKTTRVNLKQPMRILIVYSTAFADANRVHFKQDIYNRDPRVLSALQGPFRFHQRDLKSGALVKPASMGDSEIGSDALEIEQEPARPSAGFGSPGFLE
;
A
#
# COMPACT_ATOMS: atom_id res chain seq x y z
N MET A 1 4.20 -11.01 22.09
CA MET A 1 3.60 -12.16 21.39
C MET A 1 2.09 -12.07 21.62
N TYR A 2 1.26 -12.07 20.58
CA TYR A 2 -0.19 -12.08 20.79
C TYR A 2 -0.62 -13.50 21.14
N PRO A 3 -1.48 -13.71 22.14
CA PRO A 3 -2.00 -15.03 22.42
C PRO A 3 -2.71 -15.58 21.17
N THR A 4 -2.34 -16.78 20.73
CA THR A 4 -2.98 -17.47 19.59
C THR A 4 -4.38 -17.96 19.94
N HIS A 5 -4.61 -18.16 21.24
CA HIS A 5 -5.92 -18.45 21.81
C HIS A 5 -6.06 -17.71 23.13
N ARG A 6 -7.23 -17.11 23.36
CA ARG A 6 -7.69 -16.82 24.72
C ARG A 6 -8.47 -18.04 25.18
N ASP A 7 -8.17 -18.54 26.38
CA ASP A 7 -9.01 -19.54 27.03
C ASP A 7 -10.36 -18.87 27.32
N LEU A 8 -11.28 -19.02 26.38
CA LEU A 8 -12.69 -18.80 26.64
C LEU A 8 -13.12 -20.05 27.43
N PRO A 9 -13.33 -19.97 28.76
CA PRO A 9 -13.87 -21.10 29.52
C PRO A 9 -15.13 -21.62 28.82
N LYS A 10 -15.48 -22.91 28.99
CA LYS A 10 -16.73 -23.50 28.44
C LYS A 10 -17.84 -22.46 28.56
N LEU A 11 -18.13 -21.78 27.44
CA LEU A 11 -18.76 -20.47 27.50
C LEU A 11 -20.04 -20.64 28.32
N GLY A 12 -20.10 -19.98 29.47
CA GLY A 12 -21.30 -19.87 30.28
C GLY A 12 -22.31 -18.98 29.57
N LEU A 13 -22.60 -19.25 28.30
CA LEU A 13 -23.47 -18.45 27.44
C LEU A 13 -24.95 -18.67 27.74
N ALA A 14 -25.27 -19.35 28.85
CA ALA A 14 -26.60 -19.37 29.43
C ALA A 14 -27.11 -17.94 29.76
N GLY A 15 -26.22 -16.95 29.87
CA GLY A 15 -26.55 -15.55 30.14
C GLY A 15 -27.15 -14.75 28.97
N LEU A 16 -26.93 -15.16 27.71
CA LEU A 16 -27.49 -14.47 26.53
C LEU A 16 -28.94 -14.90 26.21
N LEU A 17 -29.49 -15.83 27.00
CA LEU A 17 -30.87 -16.31 26.92
C LEU A 17 -31.77 -15.53 27.88
N LEU A 18 -31.86 -14.20 27.70
CA LEU A 18 -33.04 -13.49 28.19
C LEU A 18 -34.04 -13.42 27.05
N LEU A 19 -34.97 -14.37 27.06
CA LEU A 19 -36.37 -14.25 26.62
C LEU A 19 -36.89 -15.66 26.30
N LEU A 20 -36.92 -16.55 27.29
CA LEU A 20 -37.60 -17.85 27.11
C LEU A 20 -39.09 -17.80 27.48
N LEU A 21 -39.66 -16.61 27.71
CA LEU A 21 -41.05 -16.42 28.16
C LEU A 21 -41.93 -15.58 27.21
N LEU A 22 -41.36 -14.91 26.22
CA LEU A 22 -42.13 -14.16 25.21
C LEU A 22 -42.13 -14.90 23.87
N PRO A 23 -43.18 -14.79 23.05
CA PRO A 23 -43.15 -15.30 21.68
C PRO A 23 -42.06 -14.58 20.86
N PRO A 24 -41.39 -15.24 19.89
CA PRO A 24 -40.22 -14.72 19.18
C PRO A 24 -40.42 -13.32 18.55
N ALA A 25 -41.64 -13.01 18.11
CA ALA A 25 -41.97 -11.69 17.55
C ALA A 25 -41.92 -10.58 18.61
N ALA A 26 -42.41 -10.84 19.83
CA ALA A 26 -42.36 -9.88 20.94
C ALA A 26 -40.92 -9.66 21.42
N GLN A 27 -40.07 -10.70 21.35
CA GLN A 27 -38.64 -10.59 21.64
C GLN A 27 -37.93 -9.66 20.64
N ALA A 28 -38.15 -9.88 19.35
CA ALA A 28 -37.58 -9.06 18.29
C ALA A 28 -38.06 -7.60 18.39
N SER A 29 -39.34 -7.38 18.71
CA SER A 29 -39.87 -6.02 18.92
C SER A 29 -39.22 -5.31 20.10
N ALA A 30 -39.05 -5.99 21.24
CA ALA A 30 -38.41 -5.40 22.42
C ALA A 30 -36.92 -5.12 22.18
N PHE A 31 -36.22 -6.05 21.50
CA PHE A 31 -34.82 -5.87 21.12
C PHE A 31 -34.66 -4.71 20.14
N ARG A 32 -35.52 -4.62 19.12
CA ARG A 32 -35.56 -3.49 18.18
C ARG A 32 -35.70 -2.15 18.91
N ALA A 33 -36.69 -2.02 19.78
CA ALA A 33 -36.90 -0.77 20.54
C ALA A 33 -35.69 -0.39 21.40
N THR A 34 -35.03 -1.38 22.00
CA THR A 34 -33.81 -1.17 22.79
C THR A 34 -32.64 -0.74 21.90
N LEU A 35 -32.47 -1.39 20.75
CA LEU A 35 -31.43 -1.09 19.78
C LEU A 35 -31.60 0.30 19.17
N GLU A 36 -32.82 0.67 18.77
CA GLU A 36 -33.13 2.02 18.25
C GLU A 36 -32.92 3.09 19.32
N ARG A 37 -33.13 2.79 20.61
CA ARG A 37 -32.79 3.71 21.71
C ARG A 37 -31.28 3.87 21.90
N LEU A 38 -30.52 2.77 21.84
CA LEU A 38 -29.06 2.81 21.98
C LEU A 38 -28.36 3.39 20.74
N LEU A 39 -29.00 3.26 19.57
CA LEU A 39 -28.42 3.51 18.26
C LEU A 39 -29.48 4.15 17.34
N PRO A 40 -29.96 5.37 17.66
CA PRO A 40 -31.07 6.01 16.94
C PRO A 40 -30.70 6.28 15.48
N ASP A 41 -31.60 6.07 14.52
CA ASP A 41 -31.33 6.36 13.10
C ASP A 41 -31.43 7.87 12.79
N ASP A 42 -30.39 8.61 13.15
CA ASP A 42 -30.24 10.05 12.93
C ASP A 42 -29.47 10.40 11.65
N GLY A 43 -29.22 9.40 10.79
CA GLY A 43 -28.42 9.54 9.57
C GLY A 43 -26.92 9.76 9.79
N GLN A 44 -26.43 9.79 11.04
CA GLN A 44 -25.01 9.95 11.33
C GLN A 44 -24.27 8.61 11.17
N PRO A 45 -23.07 8.63 10.56
CA PRO A 45 -22.29 7.42 10.35
C PRO A 45 -21.61 6.94 11.63
N ILE A 46 -21.45 7.82 12.62
CA ILE A 46 -20.77 7.56 13.88
C ILE A 46 -21.77 7.77 15.03
N ALA A 47 -21.78 6.86 15.99
CA ALA A 47 -22.50 7.02 17.26
C ALA A 47 -21.53 7.12 18.43
N LYS A 48 -22.00 7.71 19.53
CA LYS A 48 -21.40 7.55 20.85
C LYS A 48 -22.38 6.83 21.76
N LEU A 49 -21.96 5.75 22.41
CA LEU A 49 -22.73 5.13 23.48
C LEU A 49 -22.64 5.97 24.75
N ALA A 50 -23.54 5.70 25.71
CA ALA A 50 -23.71 6.48 26.93
C ALA A 50 -22.44 6.57 27.82
N ASP A 51 -21.55 5.60 27.71
CA ASP A 51 -20.27 5.53 28.41
C ASP A 51 -19.10 6.14 27.61
N GLY A 52 -19.39 6.81 26.50
CA GLY A 52 -18.42 7.52 25.66
C GLY A 52 -17.84 6.69 24.51
N GLU A 53 -18.22 5.42 24.38
CA GLU A 53 -17.70 4.53 23.33
C GLU A 53 -18.11 5.01 21.94
N THR A 54 -17.14 5.12 21.03
CA THR A 54 -17.42 5.52 19.65
C THR A 54 -17.68 4.30 18.77
N LEU A 55 -18.85 4.28 18.13
CA LEU A 55 -19.25 3.29 17.14
C LEU A 55 -19.12 3.89 15.75
N TYR A 56 -18.26 3.31 14.92
CA TYR A 56 -18.02 3.85 13.58
C TYR A 56 -18.95 3.25 12.53
N GLY A 57 -19.44 2.03 12.74
CA GLY A 57 -20.25 1.31 11.76
C GLY A 57 -21.75 1.59 11.83
N LYS A 58 -22.23 2.64 12.52
CA LYS A 58 -23.64 2.81 12.92
C LYS A 58 -24.65 2.44 11.83
N VAL A 59 -24.53 3.04 10.66
CA VAL A 59 -25.47 2.80 9.54
C VAL A 59 -25.43 1.35 9.05
N PHE A 60 -24.25 0.73 8.99
CA PHE A 60 -24.11 -0.68 8.61
C PHE A 60 -24.58 -1.64 9.70
N ILE A 61 -24.36 -1.29 10.97
CA ILE A 61 -24.87 -2.02 12.12
C ILE A 61 -26.41 -2.07 12.03
N LEU A 62 -27.07 -0.92 11.86
CA LEU A 62 -28.53 -0.84 11.72
C LEU A 62 -29.04 -1.68 10.55
N ARG A 63 -28.39 -1.64 9.38
CA ARG A 63 -28.75 -2.46 8.21
C ARG A 63 -28.61 -3.96 8.47
N MET A 64 -27.54 -4.39 9.12
CA MET A 64 -27.34 -5.78 9.50
C MET A 64 -28.47 -6.29 10.41
N TYR A 65 -28.88 -5.49 11.40
CA TYR A 65 -29.99 -5.86 12.28
C TYR A 65 -31.33 -5.84 11.56
N ALA A 66 -31.59 -4.85 10.71
CA ALA A 66 -32.80 -4.81 9.88
C ALA A 66 -32.90 -6.07 9.00
N ALA A 67 -31.81 -6.44 8.32
CA ALA A 67 -31.71 -7.67 7.51
C ALA A 67 -31.80 -8.97 8.35
N ASN A 68 -31.54 -8.89 9.66
CA ASN A 68 -31.71 -10.00 10.60
C ASN A 68 -33.10 -10.00 11.28
N GLY A 69 -34.00 -9.09 10.89
CA GLY A 69 -35.32 -8.93 11.52
C GLY A 69 -35.24 -8.51 12.98
N PHE A 70 -34.21 -7.73 13.35
CA PHE A 70 -33.92 -7.26 14.71
C PHE A 70 -33.87 -8.39 15.76
N LYS A 71 -33.31 -9.55 15.37
CA LYS A 71 -32.96 -10.63 16.28
C LYS A 71 -31.49 -10.52 16.69
N HIS A 72 -31.13 -11.14 17.82
CA HIS A 72 -29.75 -11.34 18.21
C HIS A 72 -28.93 -11.96 17.08
N LEU A 73 -27.74 -11.40 16.84
CA LEU A 73 -26.90 -11.80 15.72
C LEU A 73 -25.86 -12.85 16.12
N TRP A 74 -25.32 -12.73 17.34
CA TRP A 74 -24.11 -13.42 17.75
C TRP A 74 -24.38 -14.69 18.57
N THR A 75 -24.20 -15.84 17.94
CA THR A 75 -24.21 -17.15 18.61
C THR A 75 -22.88 -17.43 19.32
N PRO A 76 -22.82 -18.35 20.31
CA PRO A 76 -21.56 -18.75 20.94
C PRO A 76 -20.48 -19.19 19.94
N ALA A 77 -20.88 -19.86 18.85
CA ALA A 77 -19.96 -20.29 17.80
C ALA A 77 -19.42 -19.09 17.00
N ALA A 78 -20.28 -18.14 16.64
CA ALA A 78 -19.87 -16.91 15.95
C ALA A 78 -18.95 -16.04 16.81
N ILE A 79 -19.21 -15.93 18.12
CA ILE A 79 -18.35 -15.18 19.04
C ILE A 79 -16.94 -15.78 19.14
N ARG A 80 -16.83 -17.10 19.25
CA ARG A 80 -15.52 -17.79 19.23
C ARG A 80 -14.79 -17.58 17.91
N SER A 81 -15.51 -17.69 16.79
CA SER A 81 -14.96 -17.44 15.46
C SER A 81 -14.46 -16.00 15.34
N LEU A 82 -15.21 -15.01 15.87
CA LEU A 82 -14.80 -13.62 15.88
C LEU A 82 -13.53 -13.38 16.72
N ASP A 83 -13.46 -13.88 17.96
CA ASP A 83 -12.26 -13.71 18.82
C ASP A 83 -11.00 -14.24 18.14
N GLN A 84 -11.07 -15.48 17.62
CA GLN A 84 -9.96 -16.11 16.90
C GLN A 84 -9.58 -15.30 15.65
N ALA A 85 -10.56 -14.87 14.86
CA ALA A 85 -10.33 -14.10 13.66
C ALA A 85 -9.71 -12.73 13.95
N LEU A 86 -10.13 -12.06 15.04
CA LEU A 86 -9.58 -10.77 15.49
C LEU A 86 -8.14 -10.90 15.99
N LEU A 87 -7.81 -11.95 16.74
CA LEU A 87 -6.42 -12.24 17.13
C LEU A 87 -5.53 -12.48 15.91
N GLY A 88 -6.04 -13.19 14.91
CA GLY A 88 -5.35 -13.44 13.64
C GLY A 88 -5.04 -12.18 12.81
N LEU A 89 -5.72 -11.05 13.06
CA LEU A 89 -5.41 -9.78 12.38
C LEU A 89 -4.03 -9.24 12.72
N ALA A 90 -3.41 -9.72 13.81
CA ALA A 90 -2.01 -9.48 14.07
C ALA A 90 -1.18 -9.82 12.83
N ASP A 91 -1.45 -10.92 12.13
CA ASP A 91 -0.69 -11.37 10.96
C ASP A 91 -0.93 -10.52 9.71
N ASP A 92 -2.02 -9.76 9.67
CA ASP A 92 -2.27 -8.70 8.70
C ASP A 92 -1.52 -7.40 9.05
N GLY A 93 -0.73 -7.39 10.13
CA GLY A 93 -0.02 -6.23 10.63
C GLY A 93 -0.90 -5.22 11.37
N LEU A 94 -2.16 -5.58 11.64
CA LEU A 94 -3.12 -4.79 12.40
C LEU A 94 -3.00 -5.11 13.90
N GLU A 95 -3.56 -4.27 14.75
CA GLU A 95 -3.50 -4.41 16.20
C GLU A 95 -4.82 -5.03 16.71
N PRO A 96 -4.83 -6.23 17.31
CA PRO A 96 -6.08 -6.83 17.79
C PRO A 96 -6.83 -6.00 18.84
N SER A 97 -6.13 -5.14 19.61
CA SER A 97 -6.77 -4.26 20.58
C SER A 97 -7.60 -3.15 19.91
N ASP A 98 -7.38 -2.83 18.63
CA ASP A 98 -8.19 -1.86 17.88
C ASP A 98 -9.67 -2.26 17.78
N TYR A 99 -9.98 -3.54 17.97
CA TYR A 99 -11.34 -4.10 17.84
C TYR A 99 -12.01 -4.35 19.19
N ARG A 100 -11.37 -3.92 20.29
CA ARG A 100 -11.97 -3.80 21.63
C ARG A 100 -12.65 -5.06 22.19
N PHE A 101 -12.33 -6.25 21.64
CA PHE A 101 -12.93 -7.51 22.08
C PHE A 101 -12.64 -7.82 23.55
N ALA A 102 -11.51 -7.34 24.08
CA ALA A 102 -11.15 -7.48 25.50
C ALA A 102 -12.16 -6.82 26.44
N GLU A 103 -12.91 -5.82 25.97
CA GLU A 103 -13.93 -5.12 26.76
C GLU A 103 -15.27 -5.88 26.75
N ILE A 104 -15.48 -6.73 25.74
CA ILE A 104 -16.63 -7.63 25.63
C ILE A 104 -16.40 -8.88 26.50
N LEU A 105 -15.14 -9.29 26.67
CA LEU A 105 -14.74 -10.53 27.33
C LEU A 105 -15.33 -10.74 28.75
N PRO A 106 -15.38 -9.74 29.65
CA PRO A 106 -15.96 -9.90 30.99
C PRO A 106 -17.45 -10.27 30.96
N PHE A 107 -18.18 -9.81 29.94
CA PHE A 107 -19.59 -10.16 29.70
C PHE A 107 -19.75 -11.59 29.15
N LEU A 108 -18.70 -12.16 28.55
CA LEU A 108 -18.75 -13.53 28.03
C LEU A 108 -18.29 -14.57 29.05
N GLN A 109 -17.54 -14.15 30.07
CA GLN A 109 -16.89 -15.02 31.05
C GLN A 109 -17.58 -15.11 32.42
N SER A 110 -18.59 -14.28 32.73
CA SER A 110 -19.26 -14.27 34.03
C SER A 110 -20.14 -15.53 34.25
N PRO A 111 -19.75 -16.51 35.10
CA PRO A 111 -20.50 -17.75 35.29
C PRO A 111 -21.73 -17.59 36.21
N SER A 112 -21.82 -16.45 36.91
CA SER A 112 -22.67 -16.28 38.10
C SER A 112 -23.62 -15.08 38.07
N ARG A 113 -23.65 -14.29 36.99
CA ARG A 113 -24.69 -13.25 36.82
C ARG A 113 -25.87 -13.86 36.06
N ASN A 114 -26.90 -14.22 36.81
CA ASN A 114 -28.25 -14.38 36.29
C ASN A 114 -28.54 -13.30 35.24
N ARG A 115 -28.89 -13.71 34.02
CA ARG A 115 -29.75 -12.97 33.09
C ARG A 115 -29.32 -11.52 32.82
N TYR A 116 -28.55 -11.29 31.74
CA TYR A 116 -28.33 -9.93 31.24
C TYR A 116 -29.66 -9.24 30.94
N SER A 117 -29.76 -7.95 31.26
CA SER A 117 -30.88 -7.14 30.80
C SER A 117 -30.92 -7.10 29.27
N LEU A 118 -32.07 -6.75 28.72
CA LEU A 118 -32.22 -6.59 27.27
C LEU A 118 -31.27 -5.52 26.71
N GLU A 119 -31.03 -4.46 27.49
CA GLU A 119 -30.11 -3.38 27.16
C GLU A 119 -28.64 -3.83 27.16
N GLU A 120 -28.21 -4.58 28.18
CA GLU A 120 -26.86 -5.17 28.20
C GLU A 120 -26.66 -6.13 27.03
N THR A 121 -27.67 -6.94 26.74
CA THR A 121 -27.60 -7.91 25.62
C THR A 121 -27.51 -7.19 24.28
N ALA A 122 -28.34 -6.17 24.04
CA ALA A 122 -28.26 -5.34 22.83
C ALA A 122 -26.92 -4.65 22.71
N ARG A 123 -26.37 -4.12 23.81
CA ARG A 123 -25.06 -3.48 23.82
C ARG A 123 -23.93 -4.45 23.43
N ILE A 124 -23.90 -5.66 23.99
CA ILE A 124 -22.90 -6.67 23.64
C ILE A 124 -23.00 -7.03 22.16
N ASP A 125 -24.22 -7.25 21.65
CA ASP A 125 -24.48 -7.61 20.25
C ASP A 125 -24.00 -6.48 19.30
N ILE A 126 -24.24 -5.20 19.67
CA ILE A 126 -23.76 -4.02 18.94
C ILE A 126 -22.22 -3.97 18.92
N LEU A 127 -21.56 -4.17 20.06
CA LEU A 127 -20.10 -4.10 20.15
C LEU A 127 -19.41 -5.22 19.36
N LEU A 128 -19.96 -6.44 19.39
CA LEU A 128 -19.49 -7.55 18.56
C LEU A 128 -19.64 -7.24 17.07
N THR A 129 -20.78 -6.68 16.67
CA THR A 129 -21.05 -6.26 15.29
C THR A 129 -20.11 -5.16 14.83
N GLU A 130 -19.82 -4.20 15.71
CA GLU A 130 -18.87 -3.12 15.46
C GLU A 130 -17.46 -3.65 15.24
N ALA A 131 -16.97 -4.54 16.12
CA ALA A 131 -15.65 -5.15 16.01
C ALA A 131 -15.48 -5.92 14.69
N TYR A 132 -16.51 -6.69 14.30
CA TYR A 132 -16.57 -7.41 13.04
C TYR A 132 -16.48 -6.48 11.81
N LEU A 133 -17.32 -5.44 11.78
CA LEU A 133 -17.37 -4.51 10.65
C LEU A 133 -16.13 -3.63 10.55
N ARG A 134 -15.56 -3.20 11.68
CA ARG A 134 -14.31 -2.43 11.73
C ARG A 134 -13.14 -3.23 11.17
N ALA A 135 -13.02 -4.51 11.53
CA ALA A 135 -12.01 -5.41 11.00
C ALA A 135 -12.16 -5.63 9.48
N LEU A 136 -13.38 -5.88 9.01
CA LEU A 136 -13.66 -5.97 7.57
C LEU A 136 -13.24 -4.69 6.83
N TYR A 137 -13.58 -3.52 7.38
CA TYR A 137 -13.17 -2.25 6.79
C TYR A 137 -11.65 -2.12 6.71
N HIS A 138 -10.91 -2.39 7.79
CA HIS A 138 -9.46 -2.31 7.80
C HIS A 138 -8.79 -3.30 6.82
N LEU A 139 -9.32 -4.52 6.71
CA LEU A 139 -8.79 -5.52 5.78
C LEU A 139 -9.00 -5.13 4.31
N TYR A 140 -10.16 -4.54 4.01
CA TYR A 140 -10.59 -4.25 2.64
C TYR A 140 -10.13 -2.88 2.12
N TYR A 141 -10.08 -1.87 2.98
CA TYR A 141 -9.71 -0.51 2.57
C TYR A 141 -8.34 -0.08 3.11
N GLY A 142 -7.83 -0.75 4.14
CA GLY A 142 -6.75 -0.26 4.99
C GLY A 142 -7.29 0.42 6.26
N LYS A 143 -6.48 0.41 7.33
CA LYS A 143 -6.74 1.22 8.54
C LYS A 143 -6.30 2.67 8.35
N ALA A 144 -5.22 2.88 7.61
CA ALA A 144 -4.65 4.20 7.36
C ALA A 144 -5.15 4.75 6.01
N ASP A 145 -5.73 5.95 6.04
CA ASP A 145 -6.19 6.65 4.84
C ASP A 145 -4.99 7.05 3.97
N PRO A 146 -4.85 6.53 2.74
CA PRO A 146 -3.77 6.90 1.83
C PRO A 146 -3.67 8.42 1.62
N GLN A 147 -4.81 9.10 1.43
CA GLN A 147 -4.88 10.56 1.23
C GLN A 147 -4.60 11.34 2.51
N GLY A 148 -4.99 10.78 3.66
CA GLY A 148 -4.71 11.36 4.96
C GLY A 148 -3.23 11.32 5.33
N VAL A 149 -2.53 10.26 4.90
CA VAL A 149 -1.07 10.09 5.12
C VAL A 149 -0.24 10.89 4.10
N ASP A 150 -0.69 10.93 2.84
CA ASP A 150 -0.03 11.65 1.75
C ASP A 150 -1.09 12.24 0.80
N PRO A 151 -1.27 13.58 0.74
CA PRO A 151 -2.27 14.22 -0.13
C PRO A 151 -2.08 13.99 -1.64
N ASP A 152 -0.89 13.53 -2.05
CA ASP A 152 -0.63 13.17 -3.44
C ASP A 152 -1.17 11.78 -3.80
N ASN A 153 -1.47 10.96 -2.79
CA ASN A 153 -1.87 9.58 -2.94
C ASN A 153 -3.36 9.41 -3.25
N ASN A 154 -3.69 8.84 -4.40
CA ASN A 154 -5.08 8.53 -4.82
C ASN A 154 -5.37 7.01 -4.84
N PHE A 155 -4.59 6.20 -4.12
CA PHE A 155 -4.80 4.76 -3.98
C PHE A 155 -5.99 4.40 -3.09
N GLY A 156 -6.40 3.14 -3.18
CA GLY A 156 -7.52 2.56 -2.47
C GLY A 156 -8.78 2.48 -3.31
N GLN A 157 -9.57 1.45 -3.01
CA GLN A 157 -10.74 1.07 -3.79
C GLN A 157 -11.87 2.09 -3.63
N ALA A 158 -12.44 2.53 -4.75
CA ALA A 158 -13.70 3.27 -4.75
C ALA A 158 -14.82 2.34 -4.26
N ARG A 159 -15.72 2.85 -3.41
CA ARG A 159 -16.94 2.11 -3.06
C ARG A 159 -17.76 1.94 -4.33
N ASP A 160 -18.11 0.69 -4.64
CA ASP A 160 -18.97 0.35 -5.78
C ASP A 160 -20.46 0.50 -5.47
N GLY A 161 -20.80 0.94 -4.24
CA GLY A 161 -22.17 1.17 -3.79
C GLY A 161 -22.98 -0.11 -3.56
N LYS A 162 -22.41 -1.29 -3.80
CA LYS A 162 -23.12 -2.56 -3.59
C LYS A 162 -23.36 -2.81 -2.11
N ASP A 163 -24.61 -3.09 -1.77
CA ASP A 163 -24.96 -3.57 -0.43
C ASP A 163 -24.50 -5.01 -0.24
N ARG A 164 -23.67 -5.24 0.77
CA ARG A 164 -23.12 -6.55 1.12
C ARG A 164 -23.64 -7.06 2.45
N SER A 165 -24.63 -6.38 3.05
CA SER A 165 -25.13 -6.69 4.38
C SER A 165 -25.61 -8.13 4.48
N ALA A 166 -26.33 -8.64 3.47
CA ALA A 166 -26.80 -10.04 3.43
C ALA A 166 -25.64 -11.06 3.37
N LEU A 167 -24.61 -10.80 2.56
CA LEU A 167 -23.42 -11.66 2.47
C LEU A 167 -22.66 -11.68 3.80
N LEU A 168 -22.41 -10.51 4.38
CA LEU A 168 -21.70 -10.38 5.65
C LEU A 168 -22.48 -11.02 6.81
N LEU A 169 -23.80 -10.89 6.81
CA LEU A 169 -24.72 -11.53 7.76
C LEU A 169 -24.68 -13.06 7.64
N ALA A 170 -24.60 -13.60 6.43
CA ALA A 170 -24.56 -15.04 6.20
C ALA A 170 -23.33 -15.71 6.85
N TRP A 171 -22.15 -15.07 6.82
CA TRP A 171 -20.97 -15.59 7.52
C TRP A 171 -21.11 -15.58 9.03
N VAL A 172 -21.73 -14.54 9.60
CA VAL A 172 -22.00 -14.49 11.05
C VAL A 172 -22.94 -15.61 11.46
N ARG A 173 -24.05 -15.81 10.72
CA ARG A 173 -25.01 -16.91 10.98
C ARG A 173 -24.37 -18.29 10.93
N LYS A 174 -23.41 -18.50 10.03
CA LYS A 174 -22.67 -19.77 9.90
C LYS A 174 -21.52 -19.92 10.90
N GLY A 175 -21.20 -18.88 11.69
CA GLY A 175 -20.03 -18.87 12.57
C GLY A 175 -18.71 -18.95 11.81
N ARG A 176 -18.64 -18.35 10.61
CA ARG A 176 -17.50 -18.40 9.67
C ARG A 176 -16.89 -17.01 9.44
N ILE A 177 -16.51 -16.34 10.54
CA ILE A 177 -15.91 -15.00 10.48
C ILE A 177 -14.52 -15.02 9.80
N ASP A 178 -13.81 -16.13 9.90
CA ASP A 178 -12.60 -16.45 9.15
C ASP A 178 -12.79 -16.20 7.65
N GLN A 179 -13.87 -16.74 7.07
CA GLN A 179 -14.17 -16.61 5.65
C GLN A 179 -14.52 -15.18 5.24
N ALA A 180 -15.22 -14.45 6.10
CA ALA A 180 -15.52 -13.04 5.87
C ALA A 180 -14.24 -12.20 5.79
N TYR A 181 -13.30 -12.45 6.69
CA TYR A 181 -12.02 -11.74 6.72
C TYR A 181 -11.12 -12.16 5.55
N ASP A 182 -11.14 -13.42 5.14
CA ASP A 182 -10.42 -13.88 3.94
C ASP A 182 -10.95 -13.23 2.66
N TRP A 183 -12.29 -13.09 2.53
CA TRP A 183 -12.89 -12.34 1.43
C TRP A 183 -12.48 -10.86 1.44
N ALA A 184 -12.31 -10.27 2.63
CA ALA A 184 -11.95 -8.86 2.76
C ALA A 184 -10.48 -8.58 2.42
N ARG A 185 -9.58 -9.54 2.62
CA ARG A 185 -8.15 -9.39 2.33
C ARG A 185 -7.90 -9.23 0.83
N PRO A 186 -6.77 -8.60 0.43
CA PRO A 186 -6.31 -8.70 -0.94
C PRO A 186 -6.07 -10.16 -1.33
N ASP A 187 -6.78 -10.66 -2.33
CA ASP A 187 -6.51 -11.97 -2.92
C ASP A 187 -5.27 -11.89 -3.83
N ASN A 188 -4.11 -11.84 -3.19
CA ASN A 188 -2.84 -11.68 -3.85
C ASN A 188 -1.75 -12.51 -3.19
N ARG A 189 -0.96 -13.21 -4.02
CA ARG A 189 0.16 -14.03 -3.54
C ARG A 189 1.17 -13.20 -2.73
N ARG A 190 1.47 -11.97 -3.15
CA ARG A 190 2.45 -11.09 -2.47
C ARG A 190 1.98 -10.68 -1.09
N TYR A 191 0.68 -10.46 -0.92
CA TYR A 191 0.07 -10.16 0.38
C TYR A 191 0.19 -11.36 1.32
N ARG A 192 -0.20 -12.55 0.87
CA ARG A 192 -0.07 -13.79 1.66
C ARG A 192 1.38 -14.07 2.06
N GLN A 193 2.34 -13.90 1.15
CA GLN A 193 3.77 -14.09 1.42
C GLN A 193 4.30 -13.09 2.45
N LEU A 194 3.87 -11.82 2.37
CA LEU A 194 4.33 -10.80 3.32
C LEU A 194 3.73 -11.01 4.72
N LYS A 195 2.48 -11.52 4.82
CA LYS A 195 1.89 -11.94 6.09
C LYS A 195 2.69 -13.08 6.75
N GLN A 196 3.03 -14.11 5.98
CA GLN A 196 3.90 -15.19 6.47
C GLN A 196 5.28 -14.67 6.86
N GLY A 197 5.82 -13.70 6.12
CA GLY A 197 7.02 -12.96 6.48
C GLY A 197 6.90 -12.27 7.84
N LEU A 198 5.77 -11.60 8.12
CA LEU A 198 5.52 -10.97 9.42
C LEU A 198 5.53 -11.98 10.56
N GLN A 199 4.87 -13.13 10.37
CA GLN A 199 4.87 -14.22 11.35
C GLN A 199 6.29 -14.69 11.66
N ARG A 200 7.10 -14.95 10.62
CA ARG A 200 8.51 -15.34 10.78
C ARG A 200 9.32 -14.29 11.55
N TYR A 201 9.19 -13.01 11.22
CA TYR A 201 9.93 -11.95 11.90
C TYR A 201 9.50 -11.77 13.36
N ARG A 202 8.23 -12.02 13.68
CA ARG A 202 7.76 -12.06 15.07
C ARG A 202 8.28 -13.25 15.85
N ALA A 203 8.39 -14.43 15.22
CA ALA A 203 9.03 -15.59 15.83
C ALA A 203 10.50 -15.29 16.16
N ILE A 204 11.25 -14.73 15.20
CA ILE A 204 12.63 -14.28 15.44
C ILE A 204 12.71 -13.28 16.62
N ALA A 205 11.78 -12.33 16.71
CA ALA A 205 11.74 -11.39 17.83
C ALA A 205 11.42 -12.06 19.17
N ALA A 206 10.57 -13.08 19.19
CA ALA A 206 10.26 -13.87 20.37
C ALA A 206 11.46 -14.70 20.84
N ASP A 207 12.28 -15.19 19.91
CA ASP A 207 13.50 -15.96 20.19
C ASP A 207 14.70 -15.08 20.59
N GLY A 208 14.46 -13.79 20.90
CA GLY A 208 15.49 -12.83 21.34
C GLY A 208 16.11 -11.99 20.22
N GLY A 209 15.63 -12.11 18.99
CA GLY A 209 16.10 -11.34 17.84
C GLY A 209 17.40 -11.90 17.25
N TRP A 210 18.31 -10.99 16.86
CA TRP A 210 19.61 -11.34 16.31
C TRP A 210 20.73 -10.55 16.98
N PRO A 211 21.98 -11.07 17.00
CA PRO A 211 23.07 -10.42 17.71
C PRO A 211 23.40 -9.06 17.10
N GLN A 212 23.72 -8.10 17.96
CA GLN A 212 24.28 -6.82 17.55
C GLN A 212 25.76 -7.00 17.19
N LEU A 213 26.13 -6.58 15.98
CA LEU A 213 27.48 -6.71 15.47
C LEU A 213 28.32 -5.49 15.85
N ALA A 214 29.54 -5.74 16.33
CA ALA A 214 30.49 -4.68 16.65
C ALA A 214 30.85 -3.85 15.40
N LYS A 215 31.00 -2.54 15.60
CA LYS A 215 31.53 -1.63 14.58
C LYS A 215 33.01 -1.93 14.32
N GLY A 216 33.48 -1.58 13.13
CA GLY A 216 34.89 -1.71 12.77
C GLY A 216 35.07 -1.54 11.27
N ASP A 217 36.28 -1.85 10.79
CA ASP A 217 36.63 -1.76 9.37
C ASP A 217 35.82 -2.74 8.51
N SER A 218 35.77 -2.46 7.21
CA SER A 218 35.04 -3.27 6.24
C SER A 218 35.68 -4.65 6.10
N LEU A 219 34.86 -5.69 6.09
CA LEU A 219 35.33 -7.08 5.90
C LEU A 219 35.16 -7.51 4.45
N ARG A 220 36.19 -8.16 3.93
CA ARG A 220 36.31 -8.63 2.54
C ARG A 220 36.53 -10.15 2.51
N PRO A 221 36.18 -10.80 1.38
CA PRO A 221 36.51 -12.21 1.19
C PRO A 221 37.99 -12.48 1.43
N GLY A 222 38.29 -13.49 2.26
CA GLY A 222 39.65 -13.86 2.64
C GLY A 222 40.13 -13.32 3.99
N ASP A 223 39.48 -12.30 4.55
CA ASP A 223 39.84 -11.70 5.84
C ASP A 223 39.68 -12.69 7.01
N ARG A 224 40.34 -12.40 8.14
CA ARG A 224 40.11 -13.02 9.45
C ARG A 224 39.73 -11.95 10.46
N ASP A 225 38.64 -12.16 11.18
CA ASP A 225 38.12 -11.18 12.15
C ASP A 225 37.20 -11.85 13.19
N GLY A 226 37.36 -11.48 14.47
CA GLY A 226 36.55 -12.03 15.58
C GLY A 226 35.05 -11.72 15.50
N ARG A 227 34.61 -10.79 14.63
CA ARG A 227 33.20 -10.49 14.36
C ARG A 227 32.53 -11.55 13.47
N ILE A 228 33.30 -12.32 12.70
CA ILE A 228 32.77 -13.25 11.69
C ILE A 228 31.82 -14.32 12.28
N PRO A 229 32.13 -14.97 13.42
CA PRO A 229 31.19 -15.91 14.03
C PRO A 229 29.83 -15.27 14.38
N ALA A 230 29.81 -14.01 14.82
CA ALA A 230 28.57 -13.29 15.08
C ALA A 230 27.81 -12.94 13.79
N ILE A 231 28.53 -12.57 12.73
CA ILE A 231 27.96 -12.31 11.39
C ILE A 231 27.30 -13.58 10.83
N ARG A 232 27.96 -14.74 10.94
CA ARG A 232 27.40 -16.04 10.52
C ARG A 232 26.09 -16.34 11.24
N ARG A 233 26.07 -16.21 12.57
CA ARG A 233 24.83 -16.36 13.37
C ARG A 233 23.75 -15.39 12.93
N ARG A 234 24.10 -14.12 12.68
CA ARG A 234 23.16 -13.09 12.22
C ARG A 234 22.51 -13.46 10.88
N LEU A 235 23.30 -13.93 9.91
CA LEU A 235 22.82 -14.34 8.59
C LEU A 235 22.02 -15.64 8.64
N ALA A 236 22.38 -16.57 9.53
CA ALA A 236 21.64 -17.81 9.72
C ALA A 236 20.22 -17.57 10.27
N ILE A 237 20.06 -16.66 11.23
CA ILE A 237 18.75 -16.29 11.79
C ILE A 237 17.79 -15.76 10.71
N SER A 238 18.29 -15.00 9.73
CA SER A 238 17.47 -14.49 8.63
C SER A 238 17.41 -15.42 7.41
N GLY A 239 18.03 -16.60 7.48
CA GLY A 239 18.03 -17.58 6.38
C GLY A 239 18.84 -17.17 5.16
N ASP A 240 19.81 -16.26 5.33
CA ASP A 240 20.79 -15.91 4.29
C ASP A 240 21.98 -16.88 4.30
N LEU A 241 22.17 -17.62 5.40
CA LEU A 241 23.20 -18.64 5.56
C LEU A 241 22.57 -19.92 6.15
N ALA A 242 22.98 -21.10 5.67
CA ALA A 242 22.40 -22.37 6.15
C ALA A 242 22.81 -22.72 7.60
N SER A 243 24.04 -22.38 7.99
CA SER A 243 24.58 -22.63 9.33
C SER A 243 25.26 -21.37 9.87
N GLY A 244 24.96 -21.03 11.12
CA GLY A 244 25.62 -19.94 11.83
C GLY A 244 26.98 -20.33 12.44
N GLN A 245 27.38 -21.59 12.33
CA GLN A 245 28.65 -22.10 12.84
C GLN A 245 29.76 -21.90 11.81
N GLY A 246 30.96 -21.58 12.28
CA GLY A 246 32.14 -21.40 11.44
C GLY A 246 33.27 -20.70 12.19
N ASP A 247 34.47 -20.74 11.61
CA ASP A 247 35.64 -20.06 12.15
C ASP A 247 35.58 -18.54 11.88
N GLU A 248 36.66 -17.86 12.25
CA GLU A 248 36.83 -16.41 12.04
C GLU A 248 37.25 -16.04 10.62
N ARG A 249 37.24 -16.96 9.65
CA ARG A 249 37.64 -16.66 8.27
C ARG A 249 36.43 -16.27 7.44
N TYR A 250 36.61 -15.25 6.61
CA TYR A 250 35.66 -14.88 5.56
C TYR A 250 35.85 -15.81 4.37
N ASP A 251 35.16 -16.94 4.39
CA ASP A 251 35.20 -17.99 3.37
C ASP A 251 34.17 -17.76 2.24
N PRO A 252 34.21 -18.57 1.15
CA PRO A 252 33.23 -18.48 0.06
C PRO A 252 31.78 -18.67 0.50
N THR A 253 31.53 -19.53 1.50
CA THR A 253 30.18 -19.77 2.04
C THR A 253 29.59 -18.52 2.69
N LEU A 254 30.39 -17.77 3.45
CA LEU A 254 29.99 -16.49 4.01
C LEU A 254 29.79 -15.44 2.91
N LEU A 255 30.60 -15.46 1.84
CA LEU A 255 30.49 -14.53 0.73
C LEU A 255 29.13 -14.66 0.04
N ASP A 256 28.69 -15.89 -0.22
CA ASP A 256 27.38 -16.13 -0.82
C ASP A 256 26.25 -15.67 0.10
N GLY A 257 26.36 -15.93 1.41
CA GLY A 257 25.38 -15.46 2.39
C GLY A 257 25.31 -13.94 2.51
N VAL A 258 26.45 -13.25 2.46
CA VAL A 258 26.51 -11.78 2.47
C VAL A 258 25.92 -11.21 1.19
N LYS A 259 26.22 -11.79 0.02
CA LYS A 259 25.63 -11.36 -1.25
C LYS A 259 24.11 -11.56 -1.28
N ALA A 260 23.63 -12.69 -0.78
CA ALA A 260 22.20 -12.95 -0.64
C ALA A 260 21.52 -11.92 0.28
N PHE A 261 22.16 -11.59 1.41
CA PHE A 261 21.69 -10.53 2.32
C PHE A 261 21.67 -9.16 1.63
N GLN A 262 22.76 -8.77 0.96
CA GLN A 262 22.85 -7.49 0.26
C GLN A 262 21.76 -7.35 -0.79
N GLN A 263 21.56 -8.37 -1.62
CA GLN A 263 20.50 -8.40 -2.63
C GLN A 263 19.12 -8.23 -1.99
N ARG A 264 18.83 -8.98 -0.92
CA ARG A 264 17.55 -8.94 -0.20
C ARG A 264 17.29 -7.59 0.49
N HIS A 265 18.35 -6.85 0.81
CA HIS A 265 18.28 -5.55 1.45
C HIS A 265 18.44 -4.36 0.46
N GLY A 266 18.46 -4.63 -0.85
CA GLY A 266 18.60 -3.60 -1.89
C GLY A 266 19.94 -2.86 -1.84
N LEU A 267 20.98 -3.52 -1.34
CA LEU A 267 22.35 -3.00 -1.25
C LEU A 267 23.17 -3.37 -2.49
N GLU A 268 24.35 -2.77 -2.62
CA GLU A 268 25.36 -3.21 -3.59
C GLU A 268 25.75 -4.67 -3.29
N VAL A 269 25.77 -5.53 -4.31
CA VAL A 269 26.00 -6.99 -4.16
C VAL A 269 27.47 -7.32 -4.41
N ASP A 270 28.35 -6.66 -3.67
CA ASP A 270 29.81 -6.76 -3.80
C ASP A 270 30.43 -7.81 -2.86
N GLY A 271 29.66 -8.37 -1.93
CA GLY A 271 30.16 -9.27 -0.89
C GLY A 271 31.00 -8.59 0.18
N ILE A 272 31.04 -7.26 0.22
CA ILE A 272 31.81 -6.50 1.21
C ILE A 272 30.88 -6.11 2.37
N ILE A 273 31.27 -6.47 3.59
CA ILE A 273 30.57 -6.04 4.80
C ILE A 273 31.10 -4.65 5.17
N GLY A 274 30.70 -3.66 4.37
CA GLY A 274 30.99 -2.24 4.61
C GLY A 274 29.97 -1.59 5.57
N PRO A 275 30.06 -0.27 5.80
CA PRO A 275 29.19 0.45 6.73
C PRO A 275 27.69 0.29 6.44
N ALA A 276 27.29 0.29 5.16
CA ALA A 276 25.89 0.12 4.76
C ALA A 276 25.37 -1.30 5.04
N THR A 277 26.15 -2.33 4.68
CA THR A 277 25.83 -3.73 4.97
C THR A 277 25.72 -3.96 6.48
N LEU A 278 26.70 -3.47 7.25
CA LEU A 278 26.71 -3.60 8.70
C LEU A 278 25.53 -2.88 9.37
N ALA A 279 25.20 -1.66 8.91
CA ALA A 279 24.02 -0.93 9.39
C ALA A 279 22.72 -1.70 9.11
N ALA A 280 22.59 -2.29 7.92
CA ALA A 280 21.42 -3.10 7.57
C ALA A 280 21.31 -4.38 8.42
N MET A 281 22.44 -5.03 8.73
CA MET A 281 22.50 -6.21 9.61
C MET A 281 22.12 -5.86 11.06
N ASN A 282 22.55 -4.69 11.54
CA ASN A 282 22.29 -4.18 12.89
C ASN A 282 20.93 -3.49 13.06
N ALA A 283 20.12 -3.36 12.00
CA ALA A 283 18.74 -2.90 12.12
C ALA A 283 17.97 -3.84 13.07
N PRO A 284 17.28 -3.34 14.12
CA PRO A 284 16.55 -4.19 15.05
C PRO A 284 15.42 -4.98 14.38
N VAL A 285 15.14 -6.19 14.87
CA VAL A 285 14.01 -7.00 14.36
C VAL A 285 12.67 -6.28 14.52
N ALA A 286 12.51 -5.50 15.59
CA ALA A 286 11.32 -4.69 15.82
C ALA A 286 11.08 -3.66 14.69
N GLU A 287 12.15 -3.03 14.18
CA GLU A 287 12.06 -2.09 13.06
C GLU A 287 11.61 -2.80 11.78
N ARG A 288 12.16 -4.00 11.50
CA ARG A 288 11.75 -4.82 10.35
C ARG A 288 10.30 -5.27 10.44
N ILE A 289 9.81 -5.62 11.63
CA ILE A 289 8.40 -5.91 11.89
C ILE A 289 7.53 -4.69 11.52
N GLN A 290 7.89 -3.48 11.96
CA GLN A 290 7.12 -2.28 11.61
C GLN A 290 7.17 -1.99 10.10
N GLN A 291 8.33 -2.17 9.46
CA GLN A 291 8.49 -2.00 8.03
C GLN A 291 7.58 -2.98 7.24
N ILE A 292 7.47 -4.23 7.69
CA ILE A 292 6.54 -5.21 7.11
C ILE A 292 5.08 -4.76 7.30
N ARG A 293 4.68 -4.33 8.51
CA ARG A 293 3.32 -3.85 8.80
C ARG A 293 2.91 -2.69 7.90
N VAL A 294 3.80 -1.70 7.72
CA VAL A 294 3.60 -0.57 6.82
C VAL A 294 3.37 -1.03 5.39
N ASN A 295 4.07 -2.06 4.91
CA ASN A 295 3.92 -2.54 3.55
C ASN A 295 2.70 -3.46 3.37
N LEU A 296 2.26 -4.20 4.39
CA LEU A 296 0.96 -4.86 4.38
C LEU A 296 -0.18 -3.85 4.24
N GLU A 297 -0.08 -2.72 4.93
CA GLU A 297 -1.05 -1.63 4.81
C GLU A 297 -1.06 -1.00 3.41
N ARG A 298 0.11 -0.69 2.85
CA ARG A 298 0.22 -0.20 1.46
C ARG A 298 -0.34 -1.18 0.44
N GLN A 299 -0.16 -2.48 0.68
CA GLN A 299 -0.70 -3.52 -0.19
C GLN A 299 -2.23 -3.58 -0.16
N ARG A 300 -2.87 -3.34 1.00
CA ARG A 300 -4.34 -3.16 1.07
C ARG A 300 -4.82 -1.98 0.22
N TRP A 301 -4.03 -0.91 0.10
CA TRP A 301 -4.41 0.23 -0.75
C TRP A 301 -4.35 -0.06 -2.26
N ILE A 302 -3.53 -1.01 -2.68
CA ILE A 302 -3.15 -1.18 -4.10
C ILE A 302 -3.69 -2.49 -4.68
N LEU A 303 -3.58 -3.60 -3.96
CA LEU A 303 -3.74 -4.96 -4.51
C LEU A 303 -5.22 -5.40 -4.65
N HIS A 304 -6.19 -4.55 -4.31
CA HIS A 304 -7.58 -4.78 -4.71
C HIS A 304 -7.85 -4.41 -6.17
N GLU A 305 -6.95 -3.63 -6.80
CA GLU A 305 -7.08 -3.11 -8.15
C GLU A 305 -6.04 -3.65 -9.13
N ASP A 306 -5.16 -4.56 -8.71
CA ASP A 306 -4.02 -5.06 -9.50
C ASP A 306 -4.39 -6.14 -10.52
N LYS A 307 -5.59 -6.03 -11.10
CA LYS A 307 -6.10 -6.93 -12.15
C LYS A 307 -5.76 -6.43 -13.54
N GLY A 308 -5.62 -7.37 -14.47
CA GLY A 308 -5.34 -7.12 -15.88
C GLY A 308 -3.89 -6.72 -16.13
N GLU A 309 -3.71 -5.78 -17.06
CA GLU A 309 -2.40 -5.32 -17.54
C GLU A 309 -2.12 -3.88 -17.08
N PHE A 310 -0.94 -3.65 -16.51
CA PHE A 310 -0.55 -2.33 -15.99
C PHE A 310 0.97 -2.19 -15.80
N LEU A 311 1.43 -0.95 -15.72
CA LEU A 311 2.78 -0.59 -15.28
C LEU A 311 2.80 -0.31 -13.77
N ALA A 312 3.85 -0.71 -13.07
CA ALA A 312 4.09 -0.33 -11.68
C ALA A 312 5.50 0.25 -11.54
N VAL A 313 5.60 1.52 -11.14
CA VAL A 313 6.87 2.17 -10.80
C VAL A 313 7.08 2.05 -9.30
N ASP A 314 8.07 1.27 -8.89
CA ASP A 314 8.49 1.17 -7.50
C ASP A 314 9.55 2.22 -7.20
N ILE A 315 9.12 3.29 -6.53
CA ILE A 315 9.96 4.44 -6.20
C ILE A 315 11.17 4.02 -5.35
N ALA A 316 10.94 3.26 -4.27
CA ALA A 316 11.99 2.87 -3.34
C ALA A 316 12.88 1.75 -3.91
N GLY A 317 12.34 0.95 -4.83
CA GLY A 317 13.10 -0.07 -5.55
C GLY A 317 13.85 0.42 -6.78
N PHE A 318 13.61 1.66 -7.23
CA PHE A 318 14.19 2.22 -8.46
C PHE A 318 13.96 1.34 -9.71
N MET A 319 12.77 0.75 -9.81
CA MET A 319 12.37 -0.13 -10.91
C MET A 319 10.98 0.23 -11.44
N ILE A 320 10.75 -0.02 -12.73
CA ILE A 320 9.43 -0.12 -13.33
C ILE A 320 9.19 -1.58 -13.74
N TYR A 321 7.95 -2.04 -13.58
CA TYR A 321 7.51 -3.38 -13.94
C TYR A 321 6.28 -3.28 -14.84
N TRP A 322 6.17 -4.19 -15.80
CA TRP A 322 4.96 -4.42 -16.57
C TRP A 322 4.32 -5.71 -16.08
N PHE A 323 3.12 -5.59 -15.52
CA PHE A 323 2.30 -6.70 -15.07
C PHE A 323 1.27 -7.08 -16.12
N ARG A 324 1.07 -8.38 -16.34
CA ARG A 324 -0.03 -8.96 -17.09
C ARG A 324 -0.53 -10.20 -16.36
N GLU A 325 -1.82 -10.23 -16.02
CA GLU A 325 -2.43 -11.33 -15.28
C GLU A 325 -1.64 -11.72 -14.00
N GLY A 326 -1.22 -10.71 -13.24
CA GLY A 326 -0.46 -10.89 -12.00
C GLY A 326 1.03 -11.26 -12.17
N GLN A 327 1.52 -11.46 -13.40
CA GLN A 327 2.91 -11.80 -13.68
C GLN A 327 3.71 -10.61 -14.20
N VAL A 328 4.98 -10.50 -13.81
CA VAL A 328 5.91 -9.51 -14.37
C VAL A 328 6.43 -10.02 -15.71
N ILE A 329 6.04 -9.38 -16.80
CA ILE A 329 6.47 -9.75 -18.17
C ILE A 329 7.63 -8.89 -18.69
N TRP A 330 7.91 -7.77 -18.01
CA TRP A 330 9.03 -6.88 -18.31
C TRP A 330 9.36 -6.04 -17.08
N ARG A 331 10.64 -5.69 -16.93
CA ARG A 331 11.13 -4.81 -15.87
C ARG A 331 12.31 -3.98 -16.36
N GLU A 332 12.49 -2.80 -15.79
CA GLU A 332 13.61 -1.91 -16.12
C GLU A 332 13.95 -0.98 -14.96
N GLN A 333 15.19 -0.49 -14.94
CA GLN A 333 15.67 0.46 -13.94
C GLN A 333 15.14 1.87 -14.21
N VAL A 334 14.80 2.56 -13.12
CA VAL A 334 14.41 3.98 -13.16
C VAL A 334 15.28 4.85 -12.23
N GLN A 335 15.32 6.15 -12.53
CA GLN A 335 15.74 7.19 -11.58
C GLN A 335 14.50 7.98 -11.16
N VAL A 336 14.45 8.38 -9.89
CA VAL A 336 13.32 9.08 -9.27
C VAL A 336 13.76 10.39 -8.64
N GLY A 337 12.81 11.14 -8.09
CA GLY A 337 13.04 12.44 -7.47
C GLY A 337 14.08 12.43 -6.35
N LYS A 338 14.73 13.57 -6.12
CA LYS A 338 15.50 13.83 -4.89
C LYS A 338 14.57 13.95 -3.67
N ARG A 339 15.13 13.84 -2.46
CA ARG A 339 14.40 13.92 -1.17
C ARG A 339 13.55 15.19 -0.97
N PHE A 340 13.90 16.29 -1.63
CA PHE A 340 13.19 17.58 -1.57
C PHE A 340 12.33 17.85 -2.82
N THR A 341 12.37 16.96 -3.80
CA THR A 341 11.53 16.97 -5.00
C THR A 341 11.07 15.54 -5.27
N ASN A 342 10.40 14.95 -4.27
CA ASN A 342 10.05 13.55 -4.25
C ASN A 342 9.17 13.19 -5.45
N THR A 343 9.34 11.99 -6.00
CA THR A 343 8.33 11.41 -6.89
C THR A 343 7.09 11.08 -6.06
N PRO A 344 5.91 11.67 -6.35
CA PRO A 344 4.66 11.38 -5.63
C PRO A 344 4.19 9.96 -5.93
N ALA A 345 3.49 9.34 -4.98
CA ALA A 345 2.90 8.02 -5.17
C ALA A 345 1.41 8.18 -5.53
N PHE A 346 0.99 7.69 -6.69
CA PHE A 346 -0.38 7.79 -7.20
C PHE A 346 -0.60 6.82 -8.38
N LYS A 347 -1.84 6.65 -8.82
CA LYS A 347 -2.22 5.87 -10.02
C LYS A 347 -2.81 6.77 -11.10
N ASP A 348 -2.56 6.44 -12.35
CA ASP A 348 -3.03 7.15 -13.54
C ASP A 348 -3.04 6.22 -14.78
N GLN A 349 -3.22 6.78 -15.98
CA GLN A 349 -3.13 6.09 -17.26
C GLN A 349 -2.20 6.82 -18.22
N VAL A 350 -1.24 6.10 -18.81
CA VAL A 350 -0.44 6.59 -19.94
C VAL A 350 -1.37 6.69 -21.15
N GLU A 351 -1.51 7.90 -21.68
CA GLU A 351 -2.41 8.22 -22.78
C GLU A 351 -1.67 8.34 -24.12
N TYR A 352 -0.45 8.88 -24.12
CA TYR A 352 0.30 9.13 -25.34
C TYR A 352 1.82 9.17 -25.11
N ILE A 353 2.56 9.05 -26.20
CA ILE A 353 4.02 9.09 -26.25
C ILE A 353 4.44 10.26 -27.14
N ASP A 354 5.36 11.09 -26.66
CA ASP A 354 6.02 12.12 -27.47
C ASP A 354 7.46 11.66 -27.79
N PHE A 355 7.77 11.45 -29.07
CA PHE A 355 9.13 11.27 -29.57
C PHE A 355 9.75 12.64 -29.88
N ASN A 356 11.06 12.77 -29.67
CA ASN A 356 11.80 14.04 -29.77
C ASN A 356 11.08 15.17 -29.00
N PRO A 357 10.81 14.99 -27.70
CA PRO A 357 10.03 15.96 -26.94
C PRO A 357 10.78 17.29 -26.79
N THR A 358 10.05 18.41 -26.84
CA THR A 358 10.55 19.65 -26.23
C THR A 358 10.41 19.57 -24.72
N TRP A 359 11.30 20.23 -23.98
CA TRP A 359 11.15 20.38 -22.53
C TRP A 359 10.86 21.82 -22.14
N THR A 360 9.62 22.11 -21.79
CA THR A 360 9.28 23.37 -21.11
C THR A 360 9.61 23.24 -19.63
N ILE A 361 10.53 24.08 -19.15
CA ILE A 361 11.09 24.00 -17.80
C ILE A 361 10.02 24.41 -16.78
N PRO A 362 9.70 23.57 -15.76
CA PRO A 362 8.71 23.90 -14.74
C PRO A 362 9.06 25.14 -13.91
N PRO A 363 8.08 25.91 -13.41
CA PRO A 363 8.30 27.14 -12.64
C PRO A 363 9.26 27.00 -11.45
N GLY A 364 9.17 25.88 -10.73
CA GLY A 364 10.07 25.61 -9.60
C GLY A 364 11.55 25.50 -10.00
N ILE A 365 11.84 24.97 -11.19
CA ILE A 365 13.21 24.87 -11.73
C ILE A 365 13.64 26.22 -12.30
N LEU A 366 12.74 26.95 -12.98
CA LEU A 366 13.01 28.32 -13.44
C LEU A 366 13.53 29.19 -12.29
N ARG A 367 12.80 29.21 -11.16
CA ARG A 367 13.16 30.02 -9.98
C ARG A 367 14.47 29.59 -9.33
N ARG A 368 14.72 28.28 -9.18
CA ARG A 368 15.87 27.77 -8.41
C ARG A 368 17.15 27.61 -9.22
N SER A 369 17.06 27.47 -10.53
CA SER A 369 18.20 27.04 -11.35
C SER A 369 18.43 27.89 -12.60
N ILE A 370 17.39 28.49 -13.19
CA ILE A 370 17.55 29.27 -14.42
C ILE A 370 17.68 30.76 -14.12
N LEU A 371 16.77 31.33 -13.32
CA LEU A 371 16.80 32.75 -12.96
C LEU A 371 18.12 33.18 -12.27
N PRO A 372 18.70 32.40 -11.33
CA PRO A 372 19.99 32.77 -10.74
C PRO A 372 21.13 32.86 -11.76
N GLU A 373 21.10 32.04 -12.82
CA GLU A 373 22.12 32.06 -13.88
C GLU A 373 21.86 33.21 -14.86
N LEU A 374 20.61 33.47 -15.24
CA LEU A 374 20.23 34.65 -16.04
C LEU A 374 20.57 35.98 -15.37
N LYS A 375 20.46 36.06 -14.04
CA LYS A 375 20.89 37.25 -13.26
C LYS A 375 22.39 37.52 -13.36
N LYS A 376 23.19 36.47 -13.51
CA LYS A 376 24.65 36.56 -13.68
C LYS A 376 25.02 36.84 -15.14
N ASP A 377 24.35 36.15 -16.06
CA ASP A 377 24.64 36.17 -17.48
C ASP A 377 23.35 35.95 -18.32
N PRO A 378 22.82 37.00 -18.97
CA PRO A 378 21.66 36.88 -19.85
C PRO A 378 21.86 35.90 -21.02
N GLY A 379 23.11 35.69 -21.48
CA GLY A 379 23.46 34.76 -22.55
C GLY A 379 23.49 33.28 -22.13
N TYR A 380 23.17 32.98 -20.86
CA TYR A 380 23.14 31.62 -20.33
C TYR A 380 22.24 30.68 -21.15
N LEU A 381 21.06 31.16 -21.58
CA LEU A 381 20.11 30.34 -22.33
C LEU A 381 20.66 29.93 -23.69
N ASP A 382 21.31 30.84 -24.40
CA ASP A 382 21.91 30.56 -25.71
C ASP A 382 23.04 29.54 -25.60
N LYS A 383 23.89 29.67 -24.58
CA LYS A 383 24.95 28.70 -24.25
C LYS A 383 24.41 27.29 -23.98
N LYS A 384 23.15 27.18 -23.54
CA LYS A 384 22.45 25.91 -23.29
C LYS A 384 21.50 25.51 -24.42
N GLY A 385 21.39 26.30 -25.48
CA GLY A 385 20.45 26.09 -26.58
C GLY A 385 18.97 26.20 -26.15
N TYR A 386 18.66 26.92 -25.08
CA TYR A 386 17.31 27.11 -24.59
C TYR A 386 16.63 28.30 -25.26
N GLN A 387 15.32 28.21 -25.44
CA GLN A 387 14.51 29.28 -26.00
C GLN A 387 13.77 30.00 -24.87
N LEU A 388 13.88 31.32 -24.82
CA LEU A 388 13.04 32.16 -23.99
C LEU A 388 11.77 32.54 -24.76
N LEU A 389 10.61 32.30 -24.17
CA LEU A 389 9.31 32.53 -24.79
C LEU A 389 8.40 33.35 -23.86
N SER A 390 7.53 34.17 -24.44
CA SER A 390 6.40 34.77 -23.73
C SER A 390 5.39 33.69 -23.33
N GLN A 391 4.42 34.03 -22.45
CA GLN A 391 3.30 33.13 -22.14
C GLN A 391 2.47 32.76 -23.37
N LYS A 392 2.48 33.61 -24.41
CA LYS A 392 1.82 33.37 -25.70
C LYS A 392 2.71 32.58 -26.68
N GLY A 393 3.92 32.19 -26.28
CA GLY A 393 4.85 31.38 -27.07
C GLY A 393 5.74 32.17 -28.04
N ALA A 394 5.69 33.49 -28.05
CA ALA A 394 6.57 34.31 -28.89
C ALA A 394 8.02 34.27 -28.35
N ARG A 395 9.02 34.11 -29.23
CA ARG A 395 10.43 34.16 -28.82
C ARG A 395 10.79 35.56 -28.31
N LEU A 396 11.57 35.60 -27.24
CA LEU A 396 12.06 36.81 -26.61
C LEU A 396 13.59 36.81 -26.60
N ASP A 397 14.19 37.98 -26.71
CA ASP A 397 15.63 38.18 -26.53
C ASP A 397 15.95 38.28 -25.02
N PRO A 398 16.77 37.36 -24.46
CA PRO A 398 17.17 37.44 -23.07
C PRO A 398 17.95 38.71 -22.71
N HIS A 399 18.65 39.35 -23.65
CA HIS A 399 19.42 40.57 -23.40
C HIS A 399 18.56 41.81 -23.24
N ALA A 400 17.32 41.78 -23.74
CA ALA A 400 16.37 42.89 -23.63
C ALA A 400 15.61 42.93 -22.30
N ILE A 401 15.90 42.01 -21.36
CA ILE A 401 15.15 41.84 -20.11
C ILE A 401 16.04 42.19 -18.91
N ASP A 402 15.53 43.01 -18.00
CA ASP A 402 16.18 43.25 -16.71
C ASP A 402 15.96 42.06 -15.76
N TRP A 403 16.97 41.20 -15.66
CA TRP A 403 16.96 40.06 -14.76
C TRP A 403 17.27 40.43 -13.31
N LYS A 404 18.06 41.48 -13.04
CA LYS A 404 18.65 41.72 -11.71
C LYS A 404 17.56 41.98 -10.66
N GLY A 405 16.58 42.81 -11.00
CA GLY A 405 15.42 43.13 -10.16
C GLY A 405 14.31 42.06 -10.13
N MET A 406 14.42 41.00 -10.93
CA MET A 406 13.32 40.07 -11.14
C MET A 406 13.13 39.11 -9.95
N SER A 407 11.94 39.13 -9.36
CA SER A 407 11.51 38.24 -8.27
C SER A 407 10.50 37.18 -8.74
N HIS A 408 9.66 37.51 -9.73
CA HIS A 408 8.73 36.62 -10.40
C HIS A 408 9.20 36.36 -11.84
N PHE A 409 9.08 35.13 -12.34
CA PHE A 409 9.52 34.74 -13.68
C PHE A 409 8.30 34.55 -14.61
N PRO A 410 7.86 35.58 -15.35
CA PRO A 410 6.63 35.54 -16.16
C PRO A 410 6.84 34.95 -17.57
N TYR A 411 7.93 34.23 -17.80
CA TYR A 411 8.28 33.68 -19.12
C TYR A 411 8.34 32.15 -19.09
N LEU A 412 8.37 31.56 -20.27
CA LEU A 412 8.61 30.14 -20.46
C LEU A 412 10.04 29.96 -20.97
N VAL A 413 10.76 28.97 -20.43
CA VAL A 413 12.02 28.51 -21.01
C VAL A 413 11.79 27.12 -21.56
N ARG A 414 12.12 26.93 -22.84
CA ARG A 414 11.92 25.67 -23.54
C ARG A 414 13.23 25.18 -24.13
N GLN A 415 13.63 23.98 -23.75
CA GLN A 415 14.70 23.25 -24.43
C GLN A 415 14.10 22.56 -25.67
N PRO A 416 14.64 22.80 -26.88
CA PRO A 416 14.23 22.11 -28.10
C PRO A 416 14.64 20.62 -28.06
N PRO A 417 14.11 19.78 -28.96
CA PRO A 417 14.58 18.40 -29.10
C PRO A 417 16.05 18.36 -29.51
N GLY A 418 16.78 17.33 -29.07
CA GLY A 418 18.19 17.15 -29.39
C GLY A 418 18.89 16.19 -28.42
N PRO A 419 20.17 15.85 -28.68
CA PRO A 419 20.94 14.91 -27.86
C PRO A 419 21.12 15.39 -26.40
N ASP A 420 21.20 16.70 -26.19
CA ASP A 420 21.36 17.30 -24.86
C ASP A 420 20.01 17.52 -24.15
N ASN A 421 18.89 17.13 -24.75
CA ASN A 421 17.58 17.32 -24.14
C ASN A 421 17.48 16.52 -22.84
N ALA A 422 17.12 17.19 -21.74
CA ALA A 422 17.03 16.56 -20.42
C ALA A 422 15.96 15.45 -20.34
N LEU A 423 14.99 15.46 -21.27
CA LEU A 423 13.98 14.42 -21.44
C LEU A 423 14.37 13.30 -22.40
N GLY A 424 15.56 13.38 -23.02
CA GLY A 424 16.03 12.46 -24.04
C GLY A 424 15.13 12.43 -25.28
N VAL A 425 15.01 11.25 -25.91
CA VAL A 425 14.31 11.11 -27.20
C VAL A 425 12.84 10.67 -27.08
N VAL A 426 12.36 10.34 -25.89
CA VAL A 426 10.98 9.86 -25.69
C VAL A 426 10.41 10.21 -24.32
N LYS A 427 9.12 10.53 -24.29
CA LYS A 427 8.35 10.89 -23.09
C LYS A 427 6.99 10.18 -23.09
N PHE A 428 6.64 9.53 -21.98
CA PHE A 428 5.37 8.82 -21.77
C PHE A 428 4.47 9.65 -20.87
N MET A 429 3.29 10.01 -21.38
CA MET A 429 2.45 11.03 -20.77
C MET A 429 1.18 10.43 -20.16
N PHE A 430 0.96 10.79 -18.90
CA PHE A 430 -0.24 10.55 -18.11
C PHE A 430 -0.58 11.88 -17.42
N PRO A 431 -1.37 12.77 -18.06
CA PRO A 431 -1.59 14.13 -17.57
C PRO A 431 -2.14 14.19 -16.14
N ASN A 432 -1.37 14.78 -15.22
CA ASN A 432 -1.72 14.83 -13.79
C ASN A 432 -1.38 16.17 -13.13
N LYS A 433 -1.98 16.42 -11.95
CA LYS A 433 -1.76 17.63 -11.13
C LYS A 433 -0.32 17.84 -10.66
N HIS A 434 0.52 16.80 -10.71
CA HIS A 434 1.91 16.85 -10.23
C HIS A 434 2.92 17.18 -11.35
N HIS A 435 2.47 17.21 -12.61
CA HIS A 435 3.35 17.32 -13.78
C HIS A 435 4.45 16.24 -13.84
N VAL A 436 4.15 15.04 -13.34
CA VAL A 436 5.07 13.89 -13.36
C VAL A 436 4.80 13.03 -14.60
N PHE A 437 5.85 12.50 -15.19
CA PHE A 437 5.79 11.59 -16.34
C PHE A 437 7.00 10.65 -16.34
N VAL A 438 6.95 9.60 -17.16
CA VAL A 438 8.11 8.72 -17.43
C VAL A 438 8.80 9.23 -18.69
N HIS A 439 10.13 9.27 -18.73
CA HIS A 439 10.86 9.77 -19.90
C HIS A 439 12.29 9.20 -20.01
N ASP A 440 12.94 9.41 -21.15
CA ASP A 440 14.36 9.13 -21.40
C ASP A 440 15.28 10.11 -20.67
N THR A 441 16.60 9.98 -20.75
CA THR A 441 17.52 10.92 -20.14
C THR A 441 18.86 11.00 -20.86
N ASN A 442 19.45 12.20 -20.85
CA ASN A 442 20.84 12.42 -21.21
C ASN A 442 21.85 12.08 -20.08
N HIS A 443 21.37 11.67 -18.90
CA HIS A 443 22.20 11.28 -17.75
C HIS A 443 22.11 9.77 -17.47
N ARG A 444 22.65 8.97 -18.38
CA ARG A 444 22.61 7.49 -18.31
C ARG A 444 23.57 6.94 -17.25
N GLU A 445 24.64 7.66 -16.95
CA GLU A 445 25.65 7.31 -15.94
C GLU A 445 25.05 7.11 -14.53
N TYR A 446 23.93 7.76 -14.22
CA TYR A 446 23.25 7.59 -12.93
C TYR A 446 22.54 6.24 -12.77
N PHE A 447 22.34 5.47 -13.85
CA PHE A 447 21.84 4.10 -13.72
C PHE A 447 22.87 3.13 -13.14
N ALA A 448 24.16 3.48 -13.15
CA ALA A 448 25.21 2.72 -12.46
C ALA A 448 25.17 2.91 -10.92
N ARG A 449 24.35 3.84 -10.41
CA ARG A 449 24.21 4.05 -8.97
C ARG A 449 23.15 3.14 -8.39
N GLN A 450 23.39 2.65 -7.17
CA GLN A 450 22.38 1.90 -6.42
C GLN A 450 21.24 2.81 -5.93
N VAL A 451 21.56 3.98 -5.38
CA VAL A 451 20.58 5.00 -4.99
C VAL A 451 20.38 5.99 -6.14
N ARG A 452 19.21 5.95 -6.78
CA ARG A 452 18.90 6.71 -8.01
C ARG A 452 17.90 7.85 -7.78
N THR A 453 18.02 8.55 -6.65
CA THR A 453 17.26 9.78 -6.36
C THR A 453 17.95 11.01 -6.98
N THR A 454 17.89 11.16 -8.30
CA THR A 454 18.66 12.16 -9.05
C THR A 454 17.79 13.17 -9.80
N SER A 455 16.49 12.89 -9.98
CA SER A 455 15.57 13.72 -10.76
C SER A 455 14.92 14.83 -9.93
N SER A 456 14.18 15.72 -10.60
CA SER A 456 13.35 16.76 -9.96
C SER A 456 11.90 16.32 -9.74
N GLY A 457 11.63 15.01 -9.68
CA GLY A 457 10.31 14.43 -9.38
C GLY A 457 9.79 13.49 -10.47
N CYS A 458 10.16 13.71 -11.74
CA CYS A 458 9.82 12.82 -12.86
C CYS A 458 10.60 11.50 -12.82
N ILE A 459 10.15 10.50 -13.59
CA ILE A 459 10.73 9.16 -13.59
C ILE A 459 11.55 8.98 -14.87
N ARG A 460 12.87 8.80 -14.73
CA ARG A 460 13.77 8.57 -15.87
C ARG A 460 13.95 7.09 -16.10
N LEU A 461 13.89 6.63 -17.34
CA LEU A 461 13.94 5.21 -17.70
C LEU A 461 15.24 4.89 -18.46
N ARG A 462 15.88 3.76 -18.14
CA ARG A 462 17.17 3.39 -18.73
C ARG A 462 17.06 3.06 -20.22
N ASN A 463 16.12 2.19 -20.59
CA ASN A 463 15.90 1.78 -21.98
C ASN A 463 14.46 2.10 -22.39
N PRO A 464 14.16 3.37 -22.63
CA PRO A 464 12.77 3.80 -22.79
C PRO A 464 12.17 3.39 -24.12
N LEU A 465 12.97 3.20 -25.17
CA LEU A 465 12.44 2.80 -26.45
C LEU A 465 11.83 1.39 -26.42
N ASP A 466 12.25 0.52 -25.51
CA ASP A 466 11.66 -0.81 -25.32
C ASP A 466 10.23 -0.71 -24.79
N LEU A 467 10.01 0.21 -23.84
CA LEU A 467 8.68 0.49 -23.32
C LEU A 467 7.79 1.10 -24.41
N ALA A 468 8.33 2.00 -25.23
CA ALA A 468 7.59 2.62 -26.33
C ALA A 468 7.15 1.60 -27.39
N GLU A 469 8.05 0.69 -27.79
CA GLU A 469 7.72 -0.39 -28.73
C GLU A 469 6.63 -1.30 -28.18
N ARG A 470 6.72 -1.69 -26.90
CA ARG A 470 5.70 -2.54 -26.25
C ARG A 470 4.34 -1.85 -26.15
N LEU A 471 4.29 -0.58 -25.76
CA LEU A 471 3.04 0.18 -25.64
C LEU A 471 2.36 0.45 -26.98
N LEU A 472 3.15 0.54 -28.06
CA LEU A 472 2.65 0.80 -29.41
C LEU A 472 2.47 -0.48 -30.24
N ALA A 473 2.70 -1.65 -29.64
CA ALA A 473 2.51 -2.94 -30.29
C ALA A 473 1.09 -3.07 -30.84
N GLY A 474 0.95 -3.60 -32.07
CA GLY A 474 -0.35 -3.69 -32.75
C GLY A 474 -0.89 -2.36 -33.32
N GLN A 475 -0.15 -1.25 -33.18
CA GLN A 475 -0.53 0.06 -33.77
C GLN A 475 0.29 0.44 -35.01
N GLY A 476 1.05 -0.51 -35.59
CA GLY A 476 1.91 -0.26 -36.75
C GLY A 476 3.21 0.50 -36.44
N TRP A 477 3.64 0.50 -35.17
CA TRP A 477 4.91 1.10 -34.72
C TRP A 477 5.94 0.01 -34.45
N THR A 478 6.83 -0.20 -35.40
CA THR A 478 8.00 -1.07 -35.26
C THR A 478 9.19 -0.31 -34.69
N ARG A 479 10.19 -1.02 -34.14
CA ARG A 479 11.48 -0.42 -33.77
C ARG A 479 12.07 0.47 -34.86
N ALA A 480 12.07 -0.01 -36.11
CA ALA A 480 12.63 0.73 -37.25
C ALA A 480 11.89 2.05 -37.50
N ARG A 481 10.55 2.04 -37.45
CA ARG A 481 9.75 3.26 -37.59
C ARG A 481 10.02 4.25 -36.45
N ILE A 482 10.12 3.77 -35.21
CA ILE A 482 10.47 4.60 -34.05
C ILE A 482 11.83 5.27 -34.28
N GLN A 483 12.84 4.51 -34.71
CA GLN A 483 14.17 5.03 -35.01
C GLN A 483 14.17 6.07 -36.14
N GLN A 484 13.39 5.86 -37.21
CA GLN A 484 13.22 6.85 -38.28
C GLN A 484 12.62 8.17 -37.77
N VAL A 485 11.60 8.10 -36.91
CA VAL A 485 11.01 9.28 -36.29
C VAL A 485 12.02 10.01 -35.41
N ILE A 486 12.79 9.28 -34.59
CA ILE A 486 13.86 9.86 -33.77
C ILE A 486 14.91 10.54 -34.65
N ALA A 487 15.40 9.86 -35.68
CA ALA A 487 16.39 10.40 -36.62
C ALA A 487 15.92 11.67 -37.35
N SER A 488 14.60 11.82 -37.57
CA SER A 488 14.05 13.04 -38.17
C SER A 488 14.20 14.30 -37.30
N GLY A 489 14.43 14.15 -35.99
CA GLY A 489 14.49 15.24 -35.00
C GLY A 489 13.15 15.96 -34.76
N LYS A 490 12.09 15.62 -35.49
CA LYS A 490 10.77 16.28 -35.37
C LYS A 490 10.01 15.74 -34.16
N THR A 491 9.49 16.63 -33.32
CA THR A 491 8.57 16.25 -32.23
C THR A 491 7.35 15.55 -32.82
N THR A 492 7.11 14.31 -32.40
CA THR A 492 6.01 13.49 -32.91
C THR A 492 5.22 12.89 -31.77
N ARG A 493 3.92 13.21 -31.69
CA ARG A 493 3.00 12.63 -30.71
C ARG A 493 2.31 11.40 -31.28
N VAL A 494 2.19 10.37 -30.45
CA VAL A 494 1.48 9.13 -30.76
C VAL A 494 0.54 8.80 -29.61
N ASN A 495 -0.77 8.84 -29.86
CA ASN A 495 -1.76 8.43 -28.87
C ASN A 495 -1.81 6.89 -28.78
N LEU A 496 -1.97 6.37 -27.56
CA LEU A 496 -2.26 4.96 -27.36
C LEU A 496 -3.73 4.71 -27.70
N LYS A 497 -4.00 3.67 -28.51
CA LYS A 497 -5.36 3.19 -28.79
C LYS A 497 -6.02 2.65 -27.52
N GLN A 498 -5.21 2.06 -26.64
CA GLN A 498 -5.61 1.59 -25.32
C GLN A 498 -4.70 2.24 -24.28
N PRO A 499 -5.21 3.20 -23.47
CA PRO A 499 -4.43 3.79 -22.40
C PRO A 499 -3.89 2.73 -21.43
N MET A 500 -2.62 2.85 -21.04
CA MET A 500 -1.97 1.89 -20.14
C MET A 500 -2.04 2.37 -18.70
N ARG A 501 -2.70 1.62 -17.82
CA ARG A 501 -2.70 1.92 -16.38
C ARG A 501 -1.27 1.95 -15.84
N ILE A 502 -0.96 2.94 -15.01
CA ILE A 502 0.32 3.07 -14.32
C ILE A 502 0.10 3.34 -12.83
N LEU A 503 0.74 2.57 -11.97
CA LEU A 503 0.74 2.74 -10.52
C LEU A 503 2.13 3.15 -10.07
N ILE A 504 2.28 4.33 -9.50
CA ILE A 504 3.53 4.82 -8.93
C ILE A 504 3.50 4.54 -7.43
N VAL A 505 4.18 3.49 -7.01
CA VAL A 505 4.08 2.90 -5.67
C VAL A 505 5.35 3.15 -4.86
N TYR A 506 5.22 3.11 -3.54
CA TYR A 506 6.34 3.26 -2.62
C TYR A 506 6.39 2.04 -1.69
N SER A 507 7.19 1.03 -2.04
CA SER A 507 7.28 -0.23 -1.28
C SER A 507 8.67 -0.41 -0.68
N THR A 508 8.75 -0.44 0.64
CA THR A 508 10.01 -0.60 1.39
C THR A 508 10.21 -2.02 1.91
N ALA A 509 9.19 -2.88 1.81
CA ALA A 509 9.28 -4.30 2.09
C ALA A 509 8.32 -5.10 1.20
N PHE A 510 8.77 -6.26 0.74
CA PHE A 510 7.94 -7.25 0.05
C PHE A 510 8.47 -8.64 0.37
N ALA A 511 7.72 -9.69 0.04
CA ALA A 511 8.16 -11.05 0.25
C ALA A 511 8.07 -11.87 -1.04
N ASP A 512 8.98 -12.80 -1.20
CA ASP A 512 8.84 -13.93 -2.13
C ASP A 512 8.43 -15.19 -1.37
N ALA A 513 8.55 -16.37 -2.01
CA ALA A 513 8.11 -17.65 -1.42
C ALA A 513 8.66 -17.89 -0.01
N ASN A 514 9.90 -17.47 0.29
CA ASN A 514 10.56 -17.84 1.53
C ASN A 514 11.13 -16.63 2.31
N ARG A 515 11.34 -15.48 1.66
CA ARG A 515 12.15 -14.40 2.23
C ARG A 515 11.49 -13.03 2.12
N VAL A 516 11.71 -12.21 3.14
CA VAL A 516 11.30 -10.80 3.15
C VAL A 516 12.46 -9.96 2.66
N HIS A 517 12.20 -9.19 1.61
CA HIS A 517 13.10 -8.20 1.04
C HIS A 517 12.80 -6.84 1.62
N PHE A 518 13.85 -6.07 1.89
CA PHE A 518 13.76 -4.73 2.45
C PHE A 518 14.48 -3.74 1.54
N LYS A 519 13.94 -2.53 1.46
CA LYS A 519 14.55 -1.40 0.77
C LYS A 519 14.67 -0.25 1.76
N GLN A 520 15.57 0.66 1.46
CA GLN A 520 15.71 1.88 2.25
C GLN A 520 14.47 2.76 2.09
N ASP A 521 14.02 3.36 3.19
CA ASP A 521 12.98 4.40 3.17
C ASP A 521 13.57 5.75 2.73
N ILE A 522 13.93 5.84 1.45
CA ILE A 522 14.67 6.97 0.84
C ILE A 522 14.00 8.35 1.02
N TYR A 523 12.68 8.38 1.24
CA TYR A 523 11.88 9.58 1.45
C TYR A 523 11.32 9.72 2.87
N ASN A 524 11.64 8.80 3.79
CA ASN A 524 11.12 8.80 5.16
C ASN A 524 9.57 8.79 5.22
N ARG A 525 8.94 7.93 4.41
CA ARG A 525 7.46 7.82 4.32
C ARG A 525 6.89 6.74 5.24
N ASP A 526 7.68 5.77 5.69
CA ASP A 526 7.21 4.68 6.57
C ASP A 526 6.68 5.19 7.92
N PRO A 527 7.34 6.16 8.61
CA PRO A 527 6.87 6.65 9.91
C PRO A 527 5.45 7.23 9.89
N ARG A 528 5.04 7.89 8.78
CA ARG A 528 3.70 8.48 8.67
C ARG A 528 2.61 7.40 8.58
N VAL A 529 2.86 6.34 7.81
CA VAL A 529 1.96 5.18 7.72
C VAL A 529 1.89 4.47 9.07
N LEU A 530 3.04 4.27 9.72
CA LEU A 530 3.11 3.61 11.02
C LEU A 530 2.33 4.38 12.09
N SER A 531 2.48 5.71 12.13
CA SER A 531 1.72 6.56 13.05
C SER A 531 0.21 6.46 12.81
N ALA A 532 -0.24 6.44 11.54
CA ALA A 532 -1.65 6.22 11.22
C ALA A 532 -2.14 4.83 11.64
N LEU A 533 -1.31 3.79 11.48
CA LEU A 533 -1.61 2.42 11.94
C LEU A 533 -1.70 2.30 13.46
N GLN A 534 -0.93 3.08 14.21
CA GLN A 534 -0.92 3.10 15.68
C GLN A 534 -1.97 4.05 16.27
N GLY A 535 -2.48 4.97 15.46
CA GLY A 535 -3.50 5.92 15.86
C GLY A 535 -4.91 5.32 15.98
N PRO A 536 -5.86 6.11 16.50
CA PRO A 536 -7.27 5.71 16.55
C PRO A 536 -7.85 5.54 15.15
N PHE A 537 -8.86 4.69 15.02
CA PHE A 537 -9.57 4.54 13.75
C PHE A 537 -10.23 5.86 13.31
N ARG A 538 -10.11 6.16 12.03
CA ARG A 538 -10.76 7.26 11.34
C ARG A 538 -11.23 6.77 9.98
N PHE A 539 -12.43 7.15 9.59
CA PHE A 539 -12.88 6.93 8.22
C PHE A 539 -12.00 7.66 7.23
N HIS A 540 -11.77 7.03 6.07
CA HIS A 540 -11.08 7.69 4.98
C HIS A 540 -11.88 8.90 4.50
N GLN A 541 -11.21 9.99 4.15
CA GLN A 541 -11.89 11.24 3.76
C GLN A 541 -12.85 11.04 2.58
N ARG A 542 -12.52 10.13 1.66
CA ARG A 542 -13.37 9.77 0.50
C ARG A 542 -14.70 9.13 0.90
N ASP A 543 -14.74 8.41 2.02
CA ASP A 543 -15.94 7.71 2.47
C ASP A 543 -16.92 8.68 3.14
N LEU A 544 -16.40 9.74 3.76
CA LEU A 544 -17.20 10.84 4.31
C LEU A 544 -17.82 11.70 3.19
N LYS A 545 -17.06 12.01 2.14
CA LYS A 545 -17.48 12.90 1.04
C LYS A 545 -18.52 12.28 0.10
N SER A 546 -18.50 10.96 -0.10
CA SER A 546 -19.34 10.28 -1.08
C SER A 546 -20.80 10.09 -0.63
N GLY A 547 -21.17 10.49 0.59
CA GLY A 547 -22.47 10.15 1.17
C GLY A 547 -22.69 8.63 1.30
N ALA A 548 -21.67 7.82 1.03
CA ALA A 548 -21.71 6.35 1.05
C ALA A 548 -21.90 5.79 2.46
N LEU A 549 -21.82 6.65 3.48
CA LEU A 549 -22.14 6.33 4.86
C LEU A 549 -23.54 6.81 5.28
N VAL A 550 -24.28 7.55 4.42
CA VAL A 550 -25.42 8.40 4.85
C VAL A 550 -26.74 8.16 4.10
N LYS A 551 -26.82 7.40 3.00
CA LYS A 551 -28.12 7.21 2.30
C LYS A 551 -28.92 5.97 2.72
N PRO A 552 -30.01 6.12 3.49
CA PRO A 552 -31.13 5.18 3.51
C PRO A 552 -32.14 5.51 2.39
N ALA A 553 -32.68 4.46 1.75
CA ALA A 553 -34.08 4.52 1.33
C ALA A 553 -34.89 4.34 2.63
N SER A 554 -35.93 5.14 2.82
CA SER A 554 -36.84 5.06 3.97
C SER A 554 -37.13 3.60 4.34
N MET A 555 -36.94 3.23 5.61
CA MET A 555 -37.55 2.02 6.18
C MET A 555 -39.07 2.23 6.19
N GLY A 556 -39.69 2.18 5.02
CA GLY A 556 -41.13 2.07 4.86
C GLY A 556 -41.51 0.62 5.00
N ASP A 557 -42.56 0.37 5.77
CA ASP A 557 -43.17 -0.94 5.98
C ASP A 557 -43.27 -1.73 4.68
N SER A 558 -42.40 -2.72 4.52
CA SER A 558 -42.59 -3.78 3.53
C SER A 558 -42.50 -5.10 4.28
N GLU A 559 -43.60 -5.83 4.26
CA GLU A 559 -43.71 -7.17 4.78
C GLU A 559 -42.61 -8.04 4.18
N ILE A 560 -41.65 -8.47 5.00
CA ILE A 560 -40.65 -9.44 4.59
C ILE A 560 -41.29 -10.83 4.68
N GLY A 561 -41.84 -11.28 3.56
CA GLY A 561 -42.30 -12.64 3.34
C GLY A 561 -41.18 -13.63 3.61
N SER A 562 -41.49 -14.66 4.40
CA SER A 562 -40.65 -15.80 4.68
C SER A 562 -40.61 -16.72 3.46
N ASP A 563 -39.72 -16.47 2.50
CA ASP A 563 -39.36 -17.47 1.50
C ASP A 563 -37.85 -17.52 1.30
N ALA A 564 -37.38 -18.75 1.11
CA ALA A 564 -35.98 -19.15 1.13
C ALA A 564 -35.12 -18.29 0.19
N LEU A 565 -34.15 -17.57 0.77
CA LEU A 565 -33.07 -16.94 0.03
C LEU A 565 -32.17 -18.04 -0.55
N GLU A 566 -32.43 -18.45 -1.80
CA GLU A 566 -31.40 -19.02 -2.64
C GLU A 566 -30.25 -18.01 -2.74
N ILE A 567 -29.12 -18.39 -2.16
CA ILE A 567 -27.89 -17.62 -2.20
C ILE A 567 -27.43 -17.65 -3.66
N GLU A 568 -27.70 -16.62 -4.44
CA GLU A 568 -26.81 -16.29 -5.55
C GLU A 568 -25.42 -16.06 -4.92
N GLN A 569 -24.58 -17.08 -5.00
CA GLN A 569 -23.18 -16.94 -4.66
C GLN A 569 -22.64 -15.87 -5.61
N GLU A 570 -22.31 -14.68 -5.11
CA GLU A 570 -21.38 -13.82 -5.83
C GLU A 570 -20.17 -14.73 -6.09
N PRO A 571 -19.82 -15.01 -7.35
CA PRO A 571 -18.77 -15.97 -7.64
C PRO A 571 -17.55 -15.55 -6.84
N ALA A 572 -16.90 -16.51 -6.17
CA ALA A 572 -15.60 -16.28 -5.56
C ALA A 572 -14.80 -15.43 -6.54
N ARG A 573 -14.30 -14.27 -6.09
CA ARG A 573 -13.47 -13.41 -6.96
C ARG A 573 -12.48 -14.35 -7.63
N PRO A 574 -12.42 -14.41 -8.98
CA PRO A 574 -11.70 -15.45 -9.67
C PRO A 574 -10.31 -15.54 -9.07
N SER A 575 -10.01 -16.70 -8.49
CA SER A 575 -8.73 -16.93 -7.85
C SER A 575 -7.67 -16.79 -8.93
N ALA A 576 -6.64 -15.99 -8.68
CA ALA A 576 -5.42 -16.07 -9.48
C ALA A 576 -4.69 -17.37 -9.08
N GLY A 577 -5.28 -18.51 -9.43
CA GLY A 577 -4.65 -19.81 -9.37
C GLY A 577 -3.85 -20.00 -10.64
N PHE A 578 -2.54 -19.72 -10.61
CA PHE A 578 -1.64 -20.15 -11.67
C PHE A 578 -0.36 -20.72 -11.09
N GLY A 579 -0.08 -21.96 -11.52
CA GLY A 579 1.02 -22.79 -11.08
C GLY A 579 2.40 -22.26 -11.47
N SER A 580 3.40 -22.85 -10.82
CA SER A 580 4.82 -22.68 -11.10
C SER A 580 5.14 -22.81 -12.58
N PRO A 581 6.11 -22.03 -13.06
CA PRO A 581 7.36 -22.64 -13.50
C PRO A 581 8.57 -22.07 -12.74
N GLY A 582 9.59 -22.91 -12.57
CA GLY A 582 10.79 -22.62 -11.80
C GLY A 582 11.57 -21.42 -12.31
N PHE A 583 12.10 -20.64 -11.37
CA PHE A 583 13.13 -19.63 -11.60
C PHE A 583 14.49 -20.31 -11.45
N LEU A 584 15.21 -20.45 -12.57
CA LEU A 584 16.66 -20.46 -12.63
C LEU A 584 17.08 -19.55 -13.79
N GLU A 585 18.15 -18.79 -13.54
CA GLU A 585 18.84 -17.78 -14.38
C GLU A 585 18.38 -16.31 -14.27
#